data_AF-A0A2V7DBB5-F1
#
_entry.id   AF-A0A2V7DBB5-F1
#
_cell.length_a   1.000
_cell.length_b   1.000
_cell.length_c   1.000
_cell.angle_alpha   90.00
_cell.angle_beta   90.00
_cell.angle_gamma   90.00
#
_symmetry.space_group_name_H-M   'P 1'
#
loop_
_entity.id
_entity.type
_entity.pdbx_description
1 polymer ?
#
loop_
_entity_poly.entity_id
_entity_poly.type
_entity_poly.pdbx_seq_one_letter_code
_entity_poly.pdbx_strand_id
1 'polypeptide(L)'
;MRHDWSEQVTALFAARVLLFAALALGAVLDVAWGDERPPERVDRLSPGERAIVEKNRERWEKLSPAERQQVLDNYRYWKSLSPEERQAARENFRRFRALPPAEKRRIVQDFQRWNQLPESRREELAQAYDRFQRMPPERREQILTRWQRLQALPPEERTRVFQNYERWREMSPAERQRMREAWKRREIRDRWPRMTPEERARFQGELRVKPESPVARPTP
;
A
#
# COMPACT_ATOMS: atom_id res chain seq x y z
N MET A 1 17.94 -10.06 1.05
CA MET A 1 17.43 -8.98 1.94
C MET A 1 15.91 -9.06 1.96
N ARG A 2 15.31 -9.41 3.09
CA ARG A 2 13.85 -9.48 3.27
C ARG A 2 13.35 -8.06 3.54
N HIS A 3 12.88 -7.36 2.52
CA HIS A 3 12.19 -6.08 2.73
C HIS A 3 10.82 -6.36 3.35
N ASP A 4 10.67 -5.97 4.62
CA ASP A 4 9.45 -6.13 5.38
C ASP A 4 8.34 -5.23 4.79
N TRP A 5 7.26 -5.85 4.35
CA TRP A 5 6.10 -5.15 3.78
C TRP A 5 5.37 -4.31 4.84
N SER A 6 5.57 -4.62 6.13
CA SER A 6 5.03 -3.82 7.25
C SER A 6 5.61 -2.40 7.26
N GLU A 7 6.88 -2.24 6.86
CA GLU A 7 7.54 -0.94 6.72
C GLU A 7 7.02 -0.16 5.51
N GLN A 8 6.57 -0.82 4.44
CA GLN A 8 6.06 -0.13 3.23
C GLN A 8 4.64 0.39 3.40
N VAL A 9 3.77 -0.32 4.14
CA VAL A 9 2.41 0.16 4.40
C VAL A 9 2.37 1.22 5.51
N THR A 10 3.26 1.11 6.50
CA THR A 10 3.55 2.24 7.42
C THR A 10 4.23 3.40 6.67
N ALA A 11 5.07 3.13 5.66
CA ALA A 11 5.65 4.17 4.80
C ALA A 11 4.62 4.88 3.91
N LEU A 12 3.49 4.26 3.53
CA LEU A 12 2.42 4.96 2.80
C LEU A 12 1.63 5.90 3.72
N PHE A 13 1.49 5.58 5.02
CA PHE A 13 1.01 6.53 6.02
C PHE A 13 2.05 7.62 6.35
N ALA A 14 3.34 7.27 6.43
CA ALA A 14 4.42 8.23 6.60
C ALA A 14 4.64 9.12 5.37
N ALA A 15 4.32 8.64 4.16
CA ALA A 15 4.46 9.40 2.91
C ALA A 15 3.56 10.65 2.88
N ARG A 16 2.45 10.67 3.63
CA ARG A 16 1.65 11.88 3.86
C ARG A 16 2.43 12.98 4.59
N VAL A 17 3.36 12.61 5.47
CA VAL A 17 4.17 13.56 6.24
C VAL A 17 5.47 13.93 5.52
N LEU A 18 6.09 12.98 4.83
CA LEU A 18 7.45 13.14 4.31
C LEU A 18 7.56 13.95 3.03
N LEU A 19 6.56 13.92 2.14
CA LEU A 19 6.67 14.66 0.88
C LEU A 19 6.35 16.16 1.04
N PHE A 20 5.57 16.55 2.06
CA PHE A 20 5.25 17.95 2.31
C PHE A 20 6.04 18.60 3.44
N ALA A 21 6.53 17.87 4.44
CA ALA A 21 7.45 18.44 5.44
C ALA A 21 8.83 18.83 4.83
N ALA A 22 9.17 18.26 3.68
CA ALA A 22 10.47 18.47 3.03
C ALA A 22 10.55 19.72 2.12
N LEU A 23 9.42 20.36 1.79
CA LEU A 23 9.41 21.51 0.86
C LEU A 23 8.68 22.76 1.38
N ALA A 24 8.19 22.77 2.61
CA ALA A 24 7.75 24.01 3.24
C ALA A 24 8.13 24.05 4.73
N LEU A 25 9.22 24.77 5.01
CA LEU A 25 9.45 25.47 6.27
C LEU A 25 9.62 24.66 7.60
N GLY A 26 10.21 23.46 7.60
CA GLY A 26 10.60 22.83 8.88
C GLY A 26 11.61 23.64 9.73
N ALA A 27 12.40 24.52 9.10
CA ALA A 27 13.31 25.44 9.79
C ALA A 27 12.79 26.89 9.87
N VAL A 28 11.65 27.21 9.22
CA VAL A 28 11.10 28.58 9.19
C VAL A 28 9.75 28.66 9.93
N LEU A 29 8.99 27.57 10.11
CA LEU A 29 7.69 27.60 10.81
C LEU A 29 7.76 27.35 12.33
N ASP A 30 8.91 26.97 12.88
CA ASP A 30 9.17 27.13 14.34
C ASP A 30 9.55 28.59 14.68
N VAL A 31 10.00 29.37 13.70
CA VAL A 31 10.30 30.82 13.85
C VAL A 31 9.05 31.68 13.65
N ALA A 32 8.03 31.19 12.94
CA ALA A 32 6.84 31.98 12.62
C ALA A 32 5.62 31.75 13.53
N TRP A 33 5.30 30.54 14.00
CA TRP A 33 4.04 30.30 14.74
C TRP A 33 4.10 29.14 15.75
N GLY A 34 4.92 29.26 16.80
CA GLY A 34 4.97 28.22 17.84
C GLY A 34 5.66 28.53 19.16
N ASP A 35 6.12 29.75 19.38
CA ASP A 35 6.57 30.25 20.67
C ASP A 35 6.32 31.76 20.62
N GLU A 36 5.56 32.32 21.56
CA GLU A 36 5.34 33.76 21.68
C GLU A 36 6.65 34.45 22.09
N ARG A 37 7.60 34.57 21.16
CA ARG A 37 8.84 35.32 21.36
C ARG A 37 9.01 36.34 20.24
N PRO A 38 9.41 37.58 20.55
CA PRO A 38 9.15 38.78 19.73
C PRO A 38 9.95 38.82 18.42
N PRO A 39 9.64 39.74 17.48
CA PRO A 39 10.27 39.85 16.15
C PRO A 39 11.78 40.18 16.11
N GLU A 40 12.49 40.21 17.25
CA GLU A 40 13.93 40.49 17.35
C GLU A 40 14.85 39.44 16.67
N ARG A 41 14.31 38.31 16.19
CA ARG A 41 15.11 37.21 15.60
C ARG A 41 15.32 37.34 14.09
N VAL A 42 14.47 38.07 13.35
CA VAL A 42 14.60 38.18 11.88
C VAL A 42 15.86 38.96 11.48
N ASP A 43 16.24 39.95 12.30
CA ASP A 43 17.46 40.73 12.09
C ASP A 43 18.74 39.95 12.40
N ARG A 44 18.64 38.87 13.20
CA ARG A 44 19.76 37.99 13.60
C ARG A 44 19.98 36.78 12.71
N LEU A 45 19.22 36.64 11.62
CA LEU A 45 19.43 35.56 10.67
C LEU A 45 20.80 35.69 10.02
N SER A 46 21.59 34.61 10.07
CA SER A 46 22.83 34.48 9.31
C SER A 46 22.54 34.60 7.79
N PRO A 47 23.55 34.93 6.97
CA PRO A 47 23.37 35.01 5.52
C PRO A 47 22.76 33.74 4.90
N GLY A 48 23.13 32.56 5.43
CA GLY A 48 22.57 31.28 5.01
C GLY A 48 21.09 31.10 5.37
N GLU A 49 20.67 31.54 6.56
CA GLU A 49 19.27 31.49 6.98
C GLU A 49 18.39 32.46 6.19
N ARG A 50 18.88 33.67 5.93
CA ARG A 50 18.18 34.65 5.07
C ARG A 50 17.94 34.10 3.66
N ALA A 51 18.94 33.44 3.08
CA ALA A 51 18.80 32.80 1.77
C ALA A 51 17.74 31.68 1.76
N ILE A 52 17.60 30.93 2.85
CA ILE A 52 16.56 29.89 2.99
C ILE A 52 15.17 30.54 3.10
N VAL A 53 15.03 31.60 3.89
CA VAL A 53 13.76 32.33 4.05
C VAL A 53 13.32 32.92 2.71
N GLU A 54 14.22 33.60 2.00
CA GLU A 54 13.90 34.22 0.71
C GLU A 54 13.50 33.17 -0.33
N LYS A 55 14.26 32.08 -0.43
CA LYS A 55 13.94 30.97 -1.35
C LYS A 55 12.58 30.33 -1.04
N ASN A 56 12.21 30.21 0.23
CA ASN A 56 10.90 29.68 0.61
C ASN A 56 9.78 30.66 0.29
N ARG A 57 10.01 31.97 0.48
CA ARG A 57 9.07 33.02 0.10
C ARG A 57 8.81 33.02 -1.41
N GLU A 58 9.85 33.02 -2.23
CA GLU A 58 9.70 32.93 -3.69
C GLU A 58 8.90 31.69 -4.12
N ARG A 59 9.12 30.55 -3.46
CA ARG A 59 8.37 29.32 -3.73
C ARG A 59 6.90 29.47 -3.35
N TRP A 60 6.62 30.04 -2.18
CA TRP A 60 5.26 30.31 -1.71
C TRP A 60 4.49 31.24 -2.64
N GLU A 61 5.15 32.30 -3.12
CA GLU A 61 4.57 33.26 -4.06
C GLU A 61 4.18 32.59 -5.39
N LYS A 62 4.94 31.57 -5.82
CA LYS A 62 4.66 30.78 -7.04
C LYS A 62 3.55 29.74 -6.89
N LEU A 63 3.10 29.44 -5.66
CA LEU A 63 2.01 28.48 -5.43
C LEU A 63 0.66 29.09 -5.81
N SER A 64 -0.19 28.28 -6.44
CA SER A 64 -1.61 28.56 -6.65
C SER A 64 -2.36 28.63 -5.29
N PRO A 65 -3.55 29.25 -5.24
CA PRO A 65 -4.36 29.29 -4.02
C PRO A 65 -4.63 27.91 -3.41
N ALA A 66 -4.89 26.90 -4.25
CA ALA A 66 -5.12 25.52 -3.80
C ALA A 66 -3.86 24.89 -3.20
N GLU A 67 -2.69 25.10 -3.81
CA GLU A 67 -1.42 24.61 -3.27
C GLU A 67 -1.04 25.30 -1.96
N ARG A 68 -1.27 26.61 -1.84
CA ARG A 68 -1.08 27.35 -0.58
C ARG A 68 -1.98 26.78 0.52
N GLN A 69 -3.25 26.52 0.21
CA GLN A 69 -4.18 25.92 1.16
C GLN A 69 -3.71 24.54 1.62
N GLN A 70 -3.25 23.70 0.70
CA GLN A 70 -2.69 22.38 1.04
C GLN A 70 -1.47 22.48 1.97
N VAL A 71 -0.58 23.45 1.74
CA VAL A 71 0.57 23.67 2.62
C VAL A 71 0.12 24.11 4.02
N LEU A 72 -0.88 24.99 4.13
CA LEU A 72 -1.45 25.39 5.43
C LEU A 72 -2.10 24.22 6.16
N ASP A 73 -2.82 23.34 5.47
CA ASP A 73 -3.46 22.19 6.08
C ASP A 73 -2.44 21.15 6.55
N ASN A 74 -1.39 20.91 5.76
CA ASN A 74 -0.26 20.08 6.18
C ASN A 74 0.46 20.66 7.41
N TYR A 75 0.59 21.98 7.49
CA TYR A 75 1.17 22.65 8.65
C TYR A 75 0.29 22.49 9.91
N ARG A 76 -1.02 22.68 9.80
CA ARG A 76 -1.96 22.46 10.91
C ARG A 76 -1.88 21.02 11.41
N TYR A 77 -1.83 20.05 10.50
CA TYR A 77 -1.64 18.65 10.85
C TYR A 77 -0.30 18.40 11.57
N TRP A 78 0.80 18.96 11.08
CA TRP A 78 2.10 18.87 11.74
C TRP A 78 2.06 19.43 13.18
N LYS A 79 1.37 20.56 13.37
CA LYS A 79 1.19 21.19 14.69
C LYS A 79 0.28 20.37 15.60
N SER A 80 -0.64 19.55 15.09
CA SER A 80 -1.44 18.64 15.92
C SER A 80 -0.71 17.36 16.33
N LEU A 81 0.41 17.01 15.67
CA LEU A 81 1.19 15.83 16.02
C LEU A 81 1.83 15.95 17.42
N SER A 82 1.89 14.84 18.15
CA SER A 82 2.62 14.72 19.42
C SER A 82 4.15 14.85 19.20
N PRO A 83 4.93 15.13 20.26
CA PRO A 83 6.39 15.13 20.17
C PRO A 83 6.97 13.83 19.59
N GLU A 84 6.42 12.68 19.98
CA GLU A 84 6.83 11.35 19.52
C GLU A 84 6.51 11.16 18.03
N GLU A 85 5.32 11.57 17.60
CA GLU A 85 4.91 11.50 16.19
C GLU A 85 5.78 12.40 15.30
N ARG A 86 6.10 13.62 15.77
CA ARG A 86 7.03 14.51 15.07
C ARG A 86 8.43 13.91 14.99
N GLN A 87 8.89 13.24 16.05
CA GLN A 87 10.19 12.57 16.06
C GLN A 87 10.23 11.39 15.08
N ALA A 88 9.18 10.57 15.06
CA ALA A 88 9.04 9.48 14.10
C ALA A 88 9.03 10.00 12.65
N ALA A 89 8.32 11.11 12.39
CA ALA A 89 8.31 11.75 11.08
C ALA A 89 9.70 12.27 10.67
N ARG A 90 10.46 12.89 11.59
CA ARG A 90 11.84 13.35 11.35
C ARG A 90 12.77 12.18 11.00
N GLU A 91 12.65 11.06 11.72
CA GLU A 91 13.45 9.86 11.47
C GLU A 91 13.11 9.24 10.10
N ASN A 92 11.82 9.11 9.79
CA ASN A 92 11.37 8.64 8.49
C ASN A 92 11.89 9.54 7.35
N PHE A 93 11.98 10.85 7.57
CA PHE A 93 12.53 11.78 6.59
C PHE A 93 14.03 11.56 6.36
N ARG A 94 14.79 11.33 7.43
CA ARG A 94 16.22 10.98 7.33
C ARG A 94 16.41 9.71 6.51
N ARG A 95 15.62 8.67 6.79
CA ARG A 95 15.63 7.42 6.02
C ARG A 95 15.32 7.66 4.55
N PHE A 96 14.23 8.38 4.25
CA PHE A 96 13.87 8.74 2.87
C PHE A 96 15.00 9.49 2.15
N ARG A 97 15.65 10.45 2.81
CA ARG A 97 16.78 11.20 2.25
C ARG A 97 18.01 10.32 1.98
N ALA A 98 18.20 9.25 2.73
CA ALA A 98 19.29 8.30 2.53
C ALA A 98 19.02 7.31 1.37
N LEU A 99 17.78 7.17 0.90
CA LEU A 99 17.44 6.22 -0.16
C LEU A 99 18.14 6.54 -1.51
N PRO A 100 18.48 5.52 -2.31
CA PRO A 100 18.92 5.70 -3.69
C PRO A 100 17.90 6.50 -4.53
N PRO A 101 18.35 7.24 -5.56
CA PRO A 101 17.46 8.05 -6.40
C PRO A 101 16.31 7.27 -7.05
N ALA A 102 16.55 6.02 -7.45
CA ALA A 102 15.53 5.16 -8.04
C ALA A 102 14.40 4.84 -7.04
N GLU A 103 14.74 4.51 -5.80
CA GLU A 103 13.78 4.22 -4.74
C GLU A 103 12.99 5.46 -4.34
N LYS A 104 13.67 6.61 -4.22
CA LYS A 104 12.99 7.90 -4.00
C LYS A 104 11.93 8.16 -5.07
N ARG A 105 12.30 8.04 -6.35
CA ARG A 105 11.36 8.25 -7.48
C ARG A 105 10.15 7.32 -7.37
N ARG A 106 10.37 6.05 -7.05
CA ARG A 106 9.28 5.09 -6.84
C ARG A 106 8.33 5.55 -5.73
N ILE A 107 8.86 5.89 -4.55
CA ILE A 107 8.03 6.35 -3.41
C ILE A 107 7.24 7.61 -3.78
N VAL A 108 7.86 8.57 -4.47
CA VAL A 108 7.17 9.79 -4.92
C VAL A 108 6.03 9.46 -5.89
N GLN A 109 6.27 8.58 -6.86
CA GLN A 109 5.23 8.15 -7.80
C GLN A 109 4.09 7.39 -7.10
N ASP A 110 4.43 6.51 -6.16
CA ASP A 110 3.45 5.75 -5.37
C ASP A 110 2.56 6.70 -4.55
N PHE A 111 3.17 7.73 -3.94
CA PHE A 111 2.45 8.78 -3.23
C PHE A 111 1.56 9.63 -4.13
N GLN A 112 2.02 10.00 -5.33
CA GLN A 112 1.20 10.73 -6.30
C GLN A 112 -0.04 9.92 -6.71
N ARG A 113 0.14 8.62 -6.99
CA ARG A 113 -0.99 7.73 -7.31
C ARG A 113 -1.96 7.62 -6.14
N TRP A 114 -1.46 7.55 -4.91
CA TRP A 114 -2.29 7.55 -3.71
C TRP A 114 -3.13 8.83 -3.59
N ASN A 115 -2.55 10.02 -3.82
CA ASN A 115 -3.28 11.29 -3.73
C ASN A 115 -4.34 11.47 -4.82
N GLN A 116 -4.21 10.76 -5.94
CA GLN A 116 -5.20 10.73 -7.01
C GLN A 116 -6.37 9.77 -6.72
N LEU A 117 -6.28 8.95 -5.67
CA LEU A 117 -7.38 8.06 -5.30
C LEU A 117 -8.59 8.85 -4.79
N PRO A 118 -9.82 8.51 -5.23
CA PRO A 118 -11.04 9.01 -4.61
C PRO A 118 -11.05 8.76 -3.11
N GLU A 119 -11.69 9.64 -2.32
CA GLU A 119 -11.74 9.51 -0.86
C GLU A 119 -12.30 8.14 -0.43
N SER A 120 -13.39 7.69 -1.06
CA SER A 120 -13.99 6.38 -0.79
C SER A 120 -13.01 5.21 -0.99
N ARG A 121 -12.11 5.31 -2.00
CA ARG A 121 -11.06 4.30 -2.22
C ARG A 121 -9.97 4.37 -1.15
N ARG A 122 -9.62 5.57 -0.69
CA ARG A 122 -8.65 5.74 0.41
C ARG A 122 -9.20 5.20 1.72
N GLU A 123 -10.47 5.43 2.02
CA GLU A 123 -11.17 4.86 3.18
C GLU A 123 -11.24 3.33 3.12
N GLU A 124 -11.61 2.76 1.97
CA GLU A 124 -11.64 1.31 1.76
C GLU A 124 -10.28 0.67 2.06
N LEU A 125 -9.19 1.26 1.54
CA LEU A 125 -7.82 0.79 1.76
C LEU A 125 -7.39 0.94 3.22
N ALA A 126 -7.76 2.05 3.88
CA ALA A 126 -7.48 2.24 5.30
C ALA A 126 -8.17 1.18 6.17
N GLN A 127 -9.44 0.88 5.90
CA GLN A 127 -10.17 -0.18 6.60
C GLN A 127 -9.60 -1.57 6.32
N ALA A 128 -9.18 -1.84 5.07
CA ALA A 128 -8.54 -3.11 4.72
C ALA A 128 -7.22 -3.29 5.48
N TYR A 129 -6.44 -2.23 5.61
CA TYR A 129 -5.20 -2.23 6.38
C TYR A 129 -5.44 -2.45 7.87
N ASP A 130 -6.42 -1.77 8.46
CA ASP A 130 -6.81 -1.96 9.86
C ASP A 130 -7.25 -3.40 10.14
N ARG A 131 -8.09 -3.98 9.26
CA ARG A 131 -8.43 -5.41 9.32
C ARG A 131 -7.20 -6.30 9.26
N PHE A 132 -6.25 -6.01 8.36
CA PHE A 132 -5.00 -6.76 8.25
C PHE A 132 -4.17 -6.68 9.53
N GLN A 133 -4.03 -5.49 10.14
CA GLN A 133 -3.26 -5.30 11.37
C GLN A 133 -3.83 -6.05 12.57
N ARG A 134 -5.17 -6.19 12.63
CA ARG A 134 -5.86 -6.95 13.68
C ARG A 134 -5.82 -8.47 13.48
N MET A 135 -5.29 -8.97 12.36
CA MET A 135 -5.19 -10.41 12.14
C MET A 135 -4.09 -11.04 13.04
N PRO A 136 -4.26 -12.31 13.45
CA PRO A 136 -3.18 -13.07 14.09
C PRO A 136 -1.88 -13.03 13.26
N PRO A 137 -0.70 -12.98 13.89
CA PRO A 137 0.58 -12.85 13.19
C PRO A 137 0.79 -13.93 12.13
N GLU A 138 0.38 -15.18 12.39
CA GLU A 138 0.50 -16.30 11.45
C GLU A 138 -0.37 -16.08 10.21
N ARG A 139 -1.56 -15.48 10.38
CA ARG A 139 -2.44 -15.13 9.27
C ARG A 139 -1.84 -14.02 8.40
N ARG A 140 -1.24 -13.01 9.04
CA ARG A 140 -0.54 -11.93 8.31
C ARG A 140 0.64 -12.50 7.52
N GLU A 141 1.44 -13.37 8.12
CA GLU A 141 2.57 -14.01 7.45
C GLU A 141 2.15 -14.86 6.24
N GLN A 142 1.05 -15.61 6.36
CA GLN A 142 0.48 -16.36 5.24
C GLN A 142 0.10 -15.45 4.06
N ILE A 143 -0.54 -14.31 4.35
CA ILE A 143 -0.92 -13.33 3.33
C ILE A 143 0.33 -12.74 2.66
N LEU A 144 1.31 -12.30 3.45
CA LEU A 144 2.56 -11.72 2.95
C LEU A 144 3.35 -12.74 2.10
N THR A 145 3.41 -13.99 2.52
CA THR A 145 4.08 -15.06 1.77
C THR A 145 3.41 -15.32 0.42
N ARG A 146 2.07 -15.41 0.40
CA ARG A 146 1.31 -15.58 -0.86
C ARG A 146 1.53 -14.40 -1.80
N TRP A 147 1.52 -13.20 -1.25
CA TRP A 147 1.78 -11.99 -2.01
C TRP A 147 3.19 -11.94 -2.59
N GLN A 148 4.21 -12.30 -1.82
CA GLN A 148 5.59 -12.39 -2.32
C GLN A 148 5.71 -13.40 -3.47
N ARG A 149 5.06 -14.56 -3.36
CA ARG A 149 5.03 -15.56 -4.45
C ARG A 149 4.37 -14.98 -5.70
N LEU A 150 3.26 -14.27 -5.55
CA LEU A 150 2.56 -13.61 -6.67
C LEU A 150 3.45 -12.55 -7.35
N GLN A 151 4.23 -11.78 -6.58
CA GLN A 151 5.16 -10.79 -7.12
C GLN A 151 6.37 -11.41 -7.80
N ALA A 152 6.75 -12.62 -7.43
CA ALA A 152 7.84 -13.36 -8.06
C ALA A 152 7.44 -14.04 -9.38
N LEU A 153 6.14 -14.10 -9.70
CA LEU A 153 5.69 -14.66 -10.98
C LEU A 153 6.10 -13.76 -12.16
N PRO A 154 6.37 -14.35 -13.33
CA PRO A 154 6.46 -13.61 -14.59
C PRO A 154 5.24 -12.71 -14.81
N PRO A 155 5.38 -11.53 -15.45
CA PRO A 155 4.28 -10.58 -15.66
C PRO A 155 3.03 -11.21 -16.29
N GLU A 156 3.22 -12.11 -17.24
CA GLU A 156 2.16 -12.80 -17.97
C GLU A 156 1.39 -13.76 -17.06
N GLU A 157 2.10 -14.54 -16.23
CA GLU A 157 1.49 -15.44 -15.25
C GLU A 157 0.73 -14.67 -14.18
N ARG A 158 1.33 -13.60 -13.66
CA ARG A 158 0.65 -12.71 -12.70
C ARG A 158 -0.62 -12.11 -13.29
N THR A 159 -0.59 -11.71 -14.56
CA THR A 159 -1.77 -11.20 -15.28
C THR A 159 -2.86 -12.27 -15.38
N ARG A 160 -2.49 -13.52 -15.70
CA ARG A 160 -3.44 -14.65 -15.72
C ARG A 160 -4.07 -14.87 -14.35
N VAL A 161 -3.29 -14.84 -13.27
CA VAL A 161 -3.82 -14.97 -11.90
C VAL A 161 -4.89 -13.91 -11.62
N PHE A 162 -4.63 -12.64 -11.95
CA PHE A 162 -5.62 -11.59 -11.77
C PHE A 162 -6.86 -11.79 -12.63
N GLN A 163 -6.72 -12.14 -13.91
CA GLN A 163 -7.87 -12.42 -14.78
C GLN A 163 -8.70 -13.62 -14.28
N ASN A 164 -8.05 -14.66 -13.78
CA ASN A 164 -8.70 -15.83 -13.18
C ASN A 164 -9.51 -15.42 -11.94
N TYR A 165 -8.94 -14.55 -11.09
CA TYR A 165 -9.59 -14.01 -9.91
C TYR A 165 -10.80 -13.14 -10.26
N GLU A 166 -10.69 -12.26 -11.24
CA GLU A 166 -11.79 -11.40 -11.68
C GLU A 166 -12.96 -12.24 -12.22
N ARG A 167 -12.68 -13.23 -13.08
CA ARG A 167 -13.72 -14.18 -13.55
C ARG A 167 -14.39 -14.90 -12.38
N TRP A 168 -13.62 -15.34 -11.39
CA TRP A 168 -14.18 -15.98 -10.20
C TRP A 168 -15.07 -15.04 -9.39
N ARG A 169 -14.67 -13.77 -9.25
CA ARG A 169 -15.43 -12.75 -8.52
C ARG A 169 -16.75 -12.43 -9.21
N GLU A 170 -16.80 -12.50 -10.53
CA GLU A 170 -18.01 -12.25 -11.33
C GLU A 170 -18.97 -13.44 -11.41
N MET A 171 -18.49 -14.67 -11.17
CA MET A 171 -19.35 -15.87 -11.14
C MET A 171 -20.40 -15.80 -10.03
N SER A 172 -21.61 -16.27 -10.35
CA SER A 172 -22.68 -16.53 -9.38
C SER A 172 -22.29 -17.64 -8.38
N PRO A 173 -22.94 -17.70 -7.20
CA PRO A 173 -22.70 -18.78 -6.24
C PRO A 173 -22.87 -20.18 -6.84
N ALA A 174 -23.86 -20.37 -7.72
CA ALA A 174 -24.12 -21.65 -8.40
C ALA A 174 -23.02 -22.02 -9.40
N GLU A 175 -22.51 -21.06 -10.17
CA GLU A 175 -21.38 -21.29 -11.08
C GLU A 175 -20.10 -21.65 -10.33
N ARG A 176 -19.79 -20.93 -9.25
CA ARG A 176 -18.65 -21.26 -8.38
C ARG A 176 -18.78 -22.66 -7.81
N GLN A 177 -19.99 -23.08 -7.42
CA GLN A 177 -20.23 -24.42 -6.90
C GLN A 177 -19.98 -25.50 -7.96
N ARG A 178 -20.51 -25.33 -9.17
CA ARG A 178 -20.24 -26.24 -10.30
C ARG A 178 -18.75 -26.35 -10.59
N MET A 179 -18.03 -25.22 -10.56
CA MET A 179 -16.59 -25.19 -10.81
C MET A 179 -15.80 -25.92 -9.72
N ARG A 180 -16.14 -25.73 -8.44
CA ARG A 180 -15.53 -26.49 -7.33
C ARG A 180 -15.75 -27.98 -7.47
N GLU A 181 -16.96 -28.41 -7.81
CA GLU A 181 -17.27 -29.82 -8.03
C GLU A 181 -16.52 -30.40 -9.23
N ALA A 182 -16.43 -29.65 -10.33
CA ALA A 182 -15.65 -30.04 -11.50
C ALA A 182 -14.15 -30.22 -11.14
N TRP A 183 -13.58 -29.30 -10.35
CA TRP A 183 -12.20 -29.41 -9.87
C TRP A 183 -12.02 -30.60 -8.94
N LYS A 184 -12.91 -30.81 -7.97
CA LYS A 184 -12.87 -31.96 -7.06
C LYS A 184 -12.90 -33.28 -7.84
N ARG A 185 -13.82 -33.43 -8.80
CA ARG A 185 -13.90 -34.63 -9.66
C ARG A 185 -12.62 -34.85 -10.46
N ARG A 186 -12.04 -33.77 -10.98
CA ARG A 186 -10.79 -33.85 -11.73
C ARG A 186 -9.61 -34.25 -10.84
N GLU A 187 -9.49 -33.66 -9.66
CA GLU A 187 -8.46 -34.01 -8.68
C GLU A 187 -8.54 -35.49 -8.29
N ILE A 188 -9.76 -36.00 -8.03
CA ILE A 188 -10.00 -37.42 -7.77
C ILE A 188 -9.54 -38.27 -8.96
N ARG A 189 -9.90 -37.88 -10.18
CA ARG A 189 -9.50 -38.58 -11.41
C ARG A 189 -7.98 -38.63 -11.58
N ASP A 190 -7.30 -37.50 -11.36
CA ASP A 190 -5.85 -37.39 -11.52
C ASP A 190 -5.11 -38.25 -10.46
N ARG A 191 -5.67 -38.36 -9.25
CA ARG A 191 -5.13 -39.20 -8.15
C ARG A 191 -5.55 -40.67 -8.26
N TRP A 192 -6.62 -41.01 -8.97
CA TRP A 192 -7.22 -42.36 -9.07
C TRP A 192 -6.23 -43.50 -9.34
N PRO A 193 -5.23 -43.36 -10.25
CA PRO A 193 -4.27 -44.45 -10.53
C PRO A 193 -3.42 -44.83 -9.31
N ARG A 194 -3.22 -43.89 -8.37
CA ARG A 194 -2.40 -44.07 -7.16
C ARG A 194 -3.22 -44.47 -5.92
N MET A 195 -4.54 -44.57 -6.04
CA MET A 195 -5.42 -44.94 -4.93
C MET A 195 -5.53 -46.46 -4.75
N THR A 196 -5.71 -46.90 -3.50
CA THR A 196 -6.05 -48.29 -3.17
C THR A 196 -7.49 -48.63 -3.58
N PRO A 197 -7.86 -49.91 -3.69
CA PRO A 197 -9.25 -50.31 -3.96
C PRO A 197 -10.25 -49.75 -2.95
N GLU A 198 -9.90 -49.71 -1.66
CA GLU A 198 -10.75 -49.15 -0.60
C GLU A 198 -10.95 -47.63 -0.76
N GLU A 199 -9.89 -46.89 -1.08
CA GLU A 199 -9.98 -45.46 -1.36
C GLU A 199 -10.86 -45.16 -2.59
N ARG A 200 -10.74 -45.98 -3.65
CA ARG A 200 -11.56 -45.85 -4.86
C ARG A 200 -13.05 -46.09 -4.59
N ALA A 201 -13.39 -47.04 -3.72
CA ALA A 201 -14.78 -47.31 -3.34
C ALA A 201 -15.45 -46.08 -2.70
N ARG A 202 -14.70 -45.25 -1.96
CA ARG A 202 -15.20 -44.01 -1.34
C ARG A 202 -15.63 -42.94 -2.34
N PHE A 203 -15.06 -42.94 -3.55
CA PHE A 203 -15.33 -41.92 -4.58
C PHE A 203 -16.13 -42.45 -5.78
N GLN A 204 -16.58 -43.71 -5.72
CA GLN A 204 -17.26 -44.37 -6.83
C GLN A 204 -18.56 -43.64 -7.24
N GLY A 205 -19.29 -43.07 -6.28
CA GLY A 205 -20.47 -42.25 -6.55
C GLY A 205 -20.15 -40.87 -7.15
N GLU A 206 -19.02 -40.27 -6.80
CA GLU A 206 -18.62 -38.93 -7.26
C GLU A 206 -18.16 -38.91 -8.72
N LEU A 207 -17.60 -40.02 -9.22
CA LEU A 207 -17.14 -40.15 -10.61
C LEU A 207 -18.19 -40.69 -11.58
N ARG A 208 -19.32 -41.23 -11.06
CA ARG A 208 -20.39 -41.84 -11.86
C ARG A 208 -21.31 -40.80 -12.53
N VAL A 209 -21.30 -39.56 -12.05
CA VAL A 209 -22.06 -38.44 -12.64
C VAL A 209 -21.38 -37.98 -13.94
N LYS A 210 -22.07 -38.12 -15.08
CA LYS A 210 -21.57 -37.61 -16.38
C LYS A 210 -21.37 -36.08 -16.30
N PRO A 211 -20.24 -35.53 -16.78
CA PRO A 211 -20.03 -34.09 -16.73
C PRO A 211 -20.98 -33.39 -17.70
N GLU A 212 -21.74 -32.40 -17.20
CA GLU A 212 -22.19 -31.29 -18.04
C GLU A 212 -20.95 -30.44 -18.35
N SER A 213 -20.65 -30.27 -19.64
CA SER A 213 -19.60 -29.47 -20.32
C SER A 213 -18.32 -29.07 -19.55
N PRO A 214 -17.12 -29.24 -20.14
CA PRO A 214 -15.86 -28.92 -19.46
C PRO A 214 -15.74 -27.41 -19.16
N VAL A 215 -15.74 -27.06 -17.87
CA VAL A 215 -15.35 -25.71 -17.43
C VAL A 215 -13.84 -25.58 -17.59
N ALA A 216 -13.41 -24.68 -18.48
CA ALA A 216 -12.00 -24.44 -18.76
C ALA A 216 -11.22 -24.04 -17.50
N ARG A 217 -9.98 -24.54 -17.37
CA ARG A 217 -9.06 -24.12 -16.32
C ARG A 217 -8.90 -22.59 -16.37
N PRO A 218 -8.92 -21.87 -15.24
CA PRO A 218 -7.99 -20.78 -15.09
C PRO A 218 -6.59 -21.42 -15.16
N THR A 219 -5.86 -21.15 -16.24
CA THR A 219 -4.48 -21.64 -16.41
C THR A 219 -3.64 -21.18 -15.22
N PRO A 220 -2.79 -22.06 -14.67
CA PRO A 220 -1.84 -21.67 -13.62
C PRO A 220 -0.96 -20.49 -14.07
#